data_AF-A0A834LAN8-F1
#
_entry.id   AF-A0A834LAN8-F1
#
_cell.length_a   1.000
_cell.length_b   1.000
_cell.length_c   1.000
_cell.angle_alpha   90.00
_cell.angle_beta   90.00
_cell.angle_gamma   90.00
#
_symmetry.space_group_name_H-M   'P 1'
#
loop_
_entity.id
_entity.type
_entity.pdbx_description
1 polymer ?
#
loop_
_entity_poly.entity_id
_entity_poly.type
_entity_poly.pdbx_seq_one_letter_code
_entity_poly.pdbx_strand_id
1 'polypeptide(L)'
;MTIICVTGLLAELVDGIYSTFEILSAFIRRPIVTARFLKMIDEKNPVSRYNIGKQGMSVECAVCLSKLEKGKKIRNLKCNHTFHKVCVNIWLQQDSVVTCPICRSAVLQEEIMVKL
;
A
#
# COMPACT_ATOMS: atom_id res chain seq x y z
N MET A 1 -41.13 -16.20 20.44
CA MET A 1 -40.08 -17.24 20.44
C MET A 1 -39.62 -17.57 19.01
N THR A 2 -40.52 -17.67 18.04
CA THR A 2 -40.18 -17.97 16.63
C THR A 2 -39.49 -16.81 15.89
N ILE A 3 -39.92 -15.56 16.11
CA ILE A 3 -39.39 -14.36 15.41
C ILE A 3 -37.91 -14.09 15.76
N ILE A 4 -37.51 -14.30 17.01
CA ILE A 4 -36.12 -14.07 17.48
C ILE A 4 -35.16 -15.11 16.89
N CYS A 5 -35.59 -16.37 16.75
CA CYS A 5 -34.80 -17.42 16.09
C CYS A 5 -34.61 -17.13 14.59
N VAL A 6 -35.65 -16.62 13.91
CA VAL A 6 -35.55 -16.29 12.48
C VAL A 6 -34.62 -15.09 12.26
N THR A 7 -34.65 -14.08 13.13
CA THR A 7 -33.70 -12.95 13.04
C THR A 7 -32.25 -13.36 13.36
N GLY A 8 -32.05 -14.30 14.29
CA GLY A 8 -30.72 -14.85 14.59
C GLY A 8 -30.16 -15.69 13.44
N LEU A 9 -30.97 -16.57 12.85
CA LEU A 9 -30.58 -17.37 11.68
C LEU A 9 -30.24 -16.51 10.46
N LEU A 10 -30.98 -15.41 10.24
CA LEU A 10 -30.70 -14.48 9.15
C LEU A 10 -29.41 -13.69 9.39
N ALA A 11 -29.10 -13.32 10.64
CA ALA A 11 -27.85 -12.64 10.98
C ALA A 11 -26.63 -13.53 10.72
N GLU A 12 -26.68 -14.82 11.09
CA GLU A 12 -25.59 -15.78 10.83
C GLU A 12 -25.34 -16.00 9.33
N LEU A 13 -26.39 -16.00 8.51
CA LEU A 13 -26.28 -16.10 7.06
C LEU A 13 -25.72 -14.80 6.43
N VAL A 14 -26.10 -13.63 6.94
CA VAL A 14 -25.57 -12.34 6.48
C VAL A 14 -24.11 -12.14 6.88
N ASP A 15 -23.71 -12.54 8.09
CA ASP A 15 -22.30 -12.52 8.54
C ASP A 15 -21.45 -13.50 7.71
N GLY A 16 -21.99 -14.68 7.38
CA GLY A 16 -21.33 -15.64 6.49
C GLY A 16 -21.14 -15.11 5.06
N ILE A 17 -22.17 -14.43 4.51
CA ILE A 17 -22.09 -13.80 3.18
C ILE A 17 -21.14 -12.59 3.20
N TYR A 18 -21.16 -11.76 4.25
CA TYR A 18 -20.25 -10.62 4.39
C TYR A 18 -18.80 -11.09 4.54
N SER A 19 -18.56 -12.12 5.35
CA SER A 19 -17.22 -12.71 5.55
C SER A 19 -16.67 -13.33 4.26
N THR A 20 -17.49 -14.08 3.53
CA THR A 20 -17.08 -14.65 2.22
C THR A 20 -16.94 -13.58 1.14
N PHE A 21 -17.74 -12.52 1.16
CA PHE A 21 -17.62 -11.35 0.29
C PHE A 21 -16.35 -10.55 0.59
N GLU A 22 -15.97 -10.36 1.85
CA GLU A 22 -14.69 -9.76 2.26
C GLU A 22 -13.51 -10.61 1.76
N ILE A 23 -13.55 -11.93 1.92
CA ILE A 23 -12.50 -12.85 1.44
C ILE A 23 -12.43 -12.85 -0.10
N LEU A 24 -13.57 -12.90 -0.79
CA LEU A 24 -13.64 -12.83 -2.25
C LEU A 24 -13.17 -11.47 -2.76
N SER A 25 -13.52 -10.37 -2.08
CA SER A 25 -13.02 -9.04 -2.38
C SER A 25 -11.50 -8.95 -2.18
N ALA A 26 -10.94 -9.62 -1.18
CA ALA A 26 -9.49 -9.71 -0.98
C ALA A 26 -8.78 -10.52 -2.09
N PHE A 27 -9.47 -11.47 -2.71
CA PHE A 27 -8.94 -12.28 -3.83
C PHE A 27 -9.07 -11.58 -5.20
N ILE A 28 -10.20 -10.89 -5.44
CA ILE A 28 -10.45 -10.11 -6.67
C ILE A 28 -9.61 -8.81 -6.68
N ARG A 29 -9.30 -8.27 -5.49
CA ARG A 29 -8.31 -7.20 -5.32
C ARG A 29 -6.88 -7.72 -5.50
N ARG A 30 -6.56 -8.72 -6.31
CA ARG A 30 -5.17 -8.93 -6.73
C ARG A 30 -4.99 -8.27 -8.09
N PRO A 31 -4.79 -6.93 -8.17
CA PRO A 31 -4.24 -6.40 -9.39
C PRO A 31 -2.90 -7.08 -9.58
N ILE A 32 -2.71 -7.65 -10.75
CA ILE A 32 -1.40 -7.99 -11.26
C ILE A 32 -0.71 -6.63 -11.44
N VAL A 33 -0.12 -6.07 -10.38
CA VAL A 33 0.61 -4.79 -10.46
C VAL A 33 1.93 -5.09 -11.16
N THR A 34 1.81 -5.18 -12.47
CA THR A 34 2.85 -5.55 -13.42
C THR A 34 4.00 -4.55 -13.35
N ALA A 35 5.21 -5.00 -13.72
CA ALA A 35 6.41 -4.15 -13.86
C ALA A 35 6.17 -2.83 -14.63
N ARG A 36 5.12 -2.76 -15.47
CA ARG A 36 4.65 -1.55 -16.14
C ARG A 36 4.24 -0.44 -15.16
N PHE A 37 3.65 -0.80 -14.03
CA PHE A 37 3.23 0.14 -12.98
C PHE A 37 4.42 0.75 -12.22
N LEU A 38 5.42 -0.05 -11.87
CA LEU A 38 6.64 0.46 -11.24
C LEU A 38 7.39 1.43 -12.16
N LYS A 39 7.35 1.20 -13.48
CA LYS A 39 7.89 2.16 -14.46
C LYS A 39 7.16 3.50 -14.39
N MET A 40 5.83 3.50 -14.37
CA MET A 40 5.05 4.75 -14.22
C MET A 40 5.35 5.49 -12.93
N ILE A 41 5.52 4.75 -11.84
CA ILE A 41 5.90 5.30 -10.54
C ILE A 41 7.32 5.89 -10.61
N ASP A 42 8.30 5.17 -11.17
CA ASP A 42 9.68 5.65 -11.38
C ASP A 42 9.76 6.88 -12.31
N GLU A 43 8.89 6.96 -13.32
CA GLU A 43 8.73 8.13 -14.20
C GLU A 43 8.15 9.34 -13.46
N LYS A 44 7.05 9.14 -12.71
CA LYS A 44 6.34 10.25 -12.03
C LYS A 44 6.97 10.67 -10.71
N ASN A 45 7.79 9.82 -10.10
CA ASN A 45 8.42 10.07 -8.80
C ASN A 45 9.87 9.57 -8.82
N PRO A 46 10.81 10.35 -9.36
CA PRO A 46 12.18 9.88 -9.59
C PRO A 46 12.89 9.51 -8.30
N VAL A 47 13.75 8.49 -8.40
CA VAL A 47 14.57 8.01 -7.29
C VAL A 47 15.61 9.05 -6.94
N SER A 48 15.63 9.47 -5.68
CA SER A 48 16.69 10.32 -5.13
C SER A 48 17.72 9.49 -4.37
N ARG A 49 18.93 10.04 -4.24
CA ARG A 49 19.91 9.51 -3.27
C ARG A 49 19.69 10.23 -1.95
N TYR A 50 19.68 9.46 -0.87
CA TYR A 50 19.56 10.05 0.45
C TYR A 50 20.80 10.88 0.74
N ASN A 51 20.59 12.15 1.05
CA ASN A 51 21.61 13.04 1.57
C ASN A 51 21.24 13.38 3.00
N ILE A 52 22.19 13.21 3.91
CA ILE A 52 22.04 13.65 5.29
C ILE A 52 21.98 15.18 5.27
N GLY A 53 20.80 15.75 5.55
CA GLY A 53 20.63 17.18 5.75
C GLY A 53 21.31 17.65 7.04
N LYS A 54 21.55 18.97 7.14
CA LYS A 54 22.24 19.64 8.27
C LYS A 54 21.68 19.37 9.68
N GLN A 55 20.55 18.67 9.82
CA GLN A 55 19.90 18.43 11.12
C GLN A 55 20.17 17.06 11.76
N GLY A 56 20.99 16.18 11.19
CA GLY A 56 21.51 15.00 11.92
C GLY A 56 20.49 13.95 12.39
N MET A 57 19.18 14.14 12.17
CA MET A 57 18.16 13.13 12.49
C MET A 57 18.31 11.95 11.54
N SER A 58 18.64 10.78 12.10
CA SER A 58 18.60 9.52 11.37
C SER A 58 17.15 9.18 11.04
N VAL A 59 16.79 9.28 9.77
CA VAL A 59 15.49 8.79 9.27
C VAL A 59 15.59 7.28 9.07
N GLU A 60 14.58 6.53 9.53
CA GLU A 60 14.49 5.09 9.38
C GLU A 60 13.45 4.71 8.34
N CYS A 61 13.71 3.63 7.59
CA CYS A 61 12.74 3.07 6.67
C CYS A 61 11.72 2.24 7.46
N ALA A 62 10.46 2.69 7.53
CA ALA A 62 9.42 1.97 8.28
C ALA A 62 9.05 0.58 7.71
N VAL A 63 9.55 0.21 6.52
CA VAL A 63 9.33 -1.12 5.92
C VAL A 63 10.36 -2.15 6.41
N CYS A 64 11.65 -1.78 6.47
CA CYS A 64 12.72 -2.68 6.88
C CYS A 64 13.33 -2.35 8.25
N LEU A 65 12.79 -1.32 8.93
CA LEU A 65 13.21 -0.82 10.24
C LEU A 65 14.71 -0.50 10.32
N SER A 66 15.33 -0.18 9.18
CA SER A 66 16.76 0.15 9.08
C SER A 66 16.94 1.63 8.74
N LYS A 67 18.03 2.22 9.24
CA LYS A 67 18.39 3.61 8.95
C LYS A 67 18.58 3.84 7.45
N LEU A 68 18.15 5.02 6.99
CA LEU A 68 18.48 5.50 5.65
C LEU A 68 19.93 5.97 5.63
N GLU A 69 20.75 5.34 4.80
CA GLU A 69 22.18 5.66 4.69
C GLU A 69 22.47 6.62 3.53
N LYS A 70 23.46 7.49 3.72
CA LYS A 70 23.88 8.45 2.69
C LYS A 70 24.25 7.71 1.39
N GLY A 71 23.74 8.22 0.27
CA GLY A 71 24.03 7.67 -1.06
C GLY A 71 23.17 6.47 -1.46
N LYS A 72 22.39 5.87 -0.54
CA LYS A 72 21.40 4.83 -0.88
C LYS A 72 20.24 5.44 -1.66
N LYS A 73 19.68 4.62 -2.55
CA LYS A 73 18.50 4.97 -3.35
C LYS A 73 17.26 4.97 -2.45
N ILE A 74 16.65 6.14 -2.31
CA ILE A 74 15.42 6.31 -1.55
C ILE A 74 14.31 6.79 -2.47
N ARG A 75 13.09 6.72 -1.94
CA ARG A 75 11.92 7.29 -2.56
C ARG A 75 11.15 8.08 -1.52
N ASN A 76 10.83 9.32 -1.85
CA ASN A 76 9.92 10.16 -1.09
C ASN A 76 8.54 10.09 -1.77
N LEU A 77 7.49 9.82 -1.01
CA LEU A 77 6.12 9.79 -1.53
C LEU A 77 5.49 11.17 -1.44
N LYS A 78 4.40 11.44 -2.16
CA LYS A 78 3.70 12.75 -2.09
C LYS A 78 3.22 13.12 -0.68
N CYS A 79 3.03 12.15 0.19
CA CYS A 79 2.73 12.34 1.62
C CYS A 79 3.98 12.63 2.48
N ASN A 80 5.12 12.95 1.87
CA ASN A 80 6.42 13.27 2.49
C ASN A 80 7.14 12.14 3.23
N HIS A 81 6.58 10.93 3.28
CA HIS A 81 7.24 9.77 3.86
C HIS A 81 8.35 9.23 2.96
N THR A 82 9.48 8.87 3.56
CA THR A 82 10.69 8.41 2.85
C THR A 82 11.02 6.96 3.17
N PHE A 83 11.37 6.20 2.13
CA PHE A 83 11.71 4.77 2.25
C PHE A 83 12.90 4.43 1.35
N HIS A 84 13.54 3.29 1.58
CA HIS A 84 14.41 2.69 0.57
C HIS A 84 13.61 2.39 -0.70
N LYS A 85 14.20 2.66 -1.88
CA LYS A 85 13.55 2.40 -3.19
C LYS A 85 13.02 0.96 -3.25
N VAL A 86 13.87 0.00 -2.90
CA VAL A 86 13.56 -1.43 -3.02
C VAL A 86 12.43 -1.80 -2.07
N CYS A 87 12.50 -1.36 -0.81
CA CYS A 87 11.50 -1.69 0.21
C CYS A 87 10.10 -1.18 -0.17
N VAL A 88 9.99 0.09 -0.59
CA VAL A 88 8.69 0.62 -1.01
C VAL A 88 8.22 -0.01 -2.32
N ASN A 89 9.12 -0.31 -3.27
CA ASN A 89 8.71 -0.98 -4.50
C ASN A 89 8.15 -2.38 -4.25
N ILE A 90 8.69 -3.15 -3.30
CA ILE A 90 8.16 -4.46 -2.91
C ILE A 90 6.77 -4.31 -2.29
N TRP A 91 6.62 -3.37 -1.35
CA TRP A 91 5.32 -3.05 -0.73
C TRP A 91 4.25 -2.76 -1.78
N LEU A 92 4.55 -1.86 -2.73
CA LEU A 92 3.62 -1.45 -3.79
C LEU A 92 3.33 -2.55 -4.83
N GLN A 93 4.09 -3.64 -4.85
CA GLN A 93 3.83 -4.82 -5.70
C GLN A 93 3.00 -5.88 -4.99
N GLN A 94 3.10 -5.94 -3.65
CA GLN A 94 2.42 -6.96 -2.85
C GLN A 94 0.97 -6.58 -2.57
N ASP A 95 0.72 -5.29 -2.32
CA ASP A 95 -0.61 -4.81 -1.99
C ASP A 95 -1.46 -4.48 -3.21
N SER A 96 -2.74 -4.76 -3.04
CA SER A 96 -3.79 -4.44 -3.99
C SER A 96 -4.06 -2.96 -4.17
N VAL A 97 -3.77 -2.20 -3.10
CA VAL A 97 -3.94 -0.75 -3.05
C VAL A 97 -2.57 -0.13 -2.83
N VAL A 98 -2.19 0.72 -3.77
CA VAL A 98 -0.85 1.31 -3.83
C VAL A 98 -0.81 2.51 -2.88
N THR A 99 -0.54 2.22 -1.61
CA THR A 99 -0.61 3.18 -0.51
C THR A 99 0.71 3.34 0.22
N CYS A 100 0.84 4.46 0.94
CA CYS A 100 1.96 4.67 1.84
C CYS A 100 1.93 3.69 3.03
N PRO A 101 3.03 2.99 3.36
CA PRO A 101 3.11 2.11 4.52
C PRO A 101 2.83 2.78 5.88
N ILE A 102 2.99 4.10 5.96
CA ILE A 102 2.83 4.86 7.21
C ILE A 102 1.42 5.43 7.33
N CYS A 103 0.96 6.19 6.34
CA CYS A 103 -0.29 6.95 6.43
C CYS A 103 -1.41 6.46 5.51
N ARG A 104 -1.18 5.37 4.76
CA ARG A 104 -2.13 4.78 3.82
C ARG A 104 -2.65 5.70 2.70
N SER A 105 -2.10 6.90 2.56
CA SER A 105 -2.40 7.78 1.42
C SER A 105 -2.00 7.11 0.10
N ALA A 106 -2.85 7.25 -0.92
CA ALA A 106 -2.58 6.71 -2.25
C ALA A 106 -1.30 7.32 -2.85
N VAL A 107 -0.45 6.47 -3.43
CA VAL A 107 0.79 6.92 -4.08
C VAL A 107 0.50 7.50 -5.48
N LEU A 108 -0.56 7.02 -6.12
CA LEU A 108 -1.06 7.48 -7.42
C LEU A 108 -2.57 7.79 -7.31
N GLN A 109 -3.06 8.64 -8.21
CA GLN A 109 -4.49 8.95 -8.32
C GLN A 109 -5.23 7.82 -9.05
N GLU A 110 -6.48 7.57 -8.64
CA GLU A 110 -7.37 6.50 -9.12
C GLU A 110 -7.49 6.44 -10.65
N GLU A 111 -7.44 7.59 -11.32
CA GLU A 111 -7.52 7.73 -12.79
C GLU A 111 -6.48 6.91 -13.57
N ILE A 112 -5.36 6.54 -12.95
CA ILE A 112 -4.29 5.74 -13.56
C ILE A 112 -4.57 4.24 -13.44
N MET A 113 -5.26 3.82 -12.37
CA MET A 113 -5.55 2.39 -12.11
C MET A 113 -6.69 1.86 -12.99
N VAL A 114 -7.53 2.74 -13.54
CA VAL A 114 -8.62 2.40 -14.48
C VAL A 114 -8.13 2.30 -15.94
N LYS A 115 -6.93 2.82 -16.24
CA LYS A 115 -6.35 2.87 -17.59
C LYS A 115 -5.27 1.80 -17.85
N LEU A 116 -5.03 0.90 -16.91
CA LEU A 116 -4.00 -0.15 -16.98
C LEU A 116 -4.59 -1.51 -17.26
#